data_AF-A0A093X680-F1
#
_entry.id   AF-A0A093X680-F1
#
_cell.length_a   1.000
_cell.length_b   1.000
_cell.length_c   1.000
_cell.angle_alpha   90.00
_cell.angle_beta   90.00
_cell.angle_gamma   90.00
#
_symmetry.space_group_name_H-M   'P 1'
#
loop_
_entity.id
_entity.type
_entity.pdbx_description
1 polymer ?
#
loop_
_entity_poly.entity_id
_entity_poly.type
_entity_poly.pdbx_seq_one_letter_code
_entity_poly.pdbx_strand_id
1 'polypeptide(L)'
;MLVPADNPPPSPRKELADLPDDPAFREFFKLQDGFEWNVALRLVNCLDRLLGKSNDGQNDLLILACLDLIQGILLLHPSSRSLFSRELYMNHLLDLLEPINCPAIQSATLLTLVVVLLDTPANTRTFEALDGLLTVTSLFKSRSTPRDVKAKLVEFLYFYLLPESPSIPSAGARDSVPAMLQRSPSKLAGAFGREMKGKGEPAAEVTRSPIEKQALVSRHLSSVEDLVEDLRDSAPFGGIFS
;
A
#
# COMPACT_ATOMS: atom_id res chain seq x y z
N MET A 1 44.04 14.39 30.81
CA MET A 1 42.94 15.28 30.39
C MET A 1 42.50 14.82 29.00
N LEU A 2 41.37 14.12 28.90
CA LEU A 2 40.76 13.78 27.61
C LEU A 2 39.92 14.98 27.18
N VAL A 3 40.24 15.56 26.03
CA VAL A 3 39.45 16.60 25.38
C VAL A 3 38.12 15.95 24.94
N PRO A 4 36.95 16.51 25.26
CA PRO A 4 35.69 15.99 24.73
C PRO A 4 35.69 16.20 23.22
N ALA A 5 35.39 15.15 22.45
CA ALA A 5 35.15 15.28 21.03
C ALA A 5 33.91 16.16 20.83
N ASP A 6 34.07 17.32 20.19
CA ASP A 6 32.96 18.14 19.71
C ASP A 6 32.16 17.28 18.73
N ASN A 7 30.96 16.85 19.14
CA ASN A 7 30.01 16.26 18.21
C ASN A 7 29.59 17.36 17.23
N PRO A 8 29.75 17.16 15.91
CA PRO A 8 29.27 18.14 14.95
C PRO A 8 27.76 18.34 15.15
N PRO A 9 27.25 19.57 14.95
CA PRO A 9 25.83 19.84 15.09
C PRO A 9 25.04 18.90 14.16
N PRO A 10 23.86 18.41 14.61
CA PRO A 10 23.05 17.52 13.79
C PRO A 10 22.77 18.19 12.45
N SER A 11 23.03 17.46 11.37
CA SER A 11 22.71 17.93 10.03
C SER A 11 21.21 18.29 9.97
N PRO A 12 20.83 19.39 9.30
CA PRO A 12 19.43 19.76 9.16
C PRO A 12 18.65 18.58 8.58
N ARG A 13 17.42 18.37 9.09
CA ARG A 13 16.52 17.34 8.56
C ARG A 13 16.29 17.65 7.08
N LYS A 14 16.51 16.65 6.22
CA LYS A 14 16.25 16.75 4.78
C LYS A 14 14.76 16.57 4.54
N GLU A 15 14.19 17.32 3.62
CA GLU A 15 12.82 17.15 3.19
C GLU A 15 12.71 15.99 2.20
N LEU A 16 11.51 15.42 2.03
CA LEU A 16 11.25 14.34 1.05
C LEU A 16 11.65 14.74 -0.37
N ALA A 17 11.51 16.03 -0.71
CA ALA A 17 11.86 16.57 -2.03
C ALA A 17 13.38 16.55 -2.30
N ASP A 18 14.22 16.49 -1.26
CA ASP A 18 15.68 16.50 -1.38
C ASP A 18 16.26 15.08 -1.57
N LEU A 19 15.49 14.05 -1.19
CA LEU A 19 15.92 12.65 -1.23
C LEU A 19 16.43 12.19 -2.61
N PRO A 20 15.79 12.55 -3.74
CA PRO A 20 16.23 12.10 -5.05
C PRO A 20 17.65 12.52 -5.40
N ASP A 21 18.17 13.60 -4.81
CA ASP A 21 19.52 14.12 -5.06
C ASP A 21 20.53 13.76 -3.97
N ASP A 22 20.07 13.17 -2.85
CA ASP A 22 20.92 12.71 -1.76
C ASP A 22 21.69 11.44 -2.16
N PRO A 23 23.04 11.47 -2.23
CA PRO A 23 23.84 10.30 -2.57
C PRO A 23 23.63 9.12 -1.62
N ALA A 24 23.41 9.39 -0.32
CA ALA A 24 23.17 8.34 0.67
C ALA A 24 21.82 7.65 0.43
N PHE A 25 20.79 8.43 0.08
CA PHE A 25 19.48 7.88 -0.27
C PHE A 25 19.52 7.07 -1.57
N ARG A 26 20.22 7.55 -2.60
CA ARG A 26 20.38 6.81 -3.86
C ARG A 26 21.03 5.45 -3.65
N GLU A 27 22.10 5.39 -2.84
CA GLU A 27 22.75 4.12 -2.53
C GLU A 27 21.84 3.23 -1.66
N PHE A 28 21.16 3.80 -0.66
CA PHE A 28 20.16 3.07 0.13
C PHE A 28 19.08 2.46 -0.77
N PHE A 29 18.49 3.24 -1.67
CA PHE A 29 17.46 2.81 -2.61
C PHE A 29 17.96 1.68 -3.49
N LYS A 30 19.15 1.83 -4.09
CA LYS A 30 19.78 0.81 -4.93
C LYS A 30 20.04 -0.50 -4.17
N LEU A 31 20.42 -0.44 -2.90
CA LEU A 31 20.58 -1.63 -2.07
C LEU A 31 19.27 -2.39 -1.88
N GLN A 32 18.11 -1.71 -1.95
CA GLN A 32 16.81 -2.37 -1.81
C GLN A 32 16.45 -3.28 -3.00
N ASP A 33 17.07 -3.07 -4.17
CA ASP A 33 16.90 -3.98 -5.32
C ASP A 33 17.53 -5.36 -5.07
N GLY A 34 18.50 -5.46 -4.17
CA GLY A 34 19.19 -6.70 -3.82
C GLY A 34 18.50 -7.47 -2.69
N PHE A 35 18.35 -8.79 -2.82
CA PHE A 35 17.72 -9.64 -1.79
C PHE A 35 18.45 -9.62 -0.43
N GLU A 36 19.77 -9.41 -0.43
CA GLU A 36 20.60 -9.38 0.77
C GLU A 36 20.30 -8.18 1.67
N TRP A 37 20.03 -7.03 1.05
CA TRP A 37 19.92 -5.73 1.71
C TRP A 37 18.51 -5.14 1.69
N ASN A 38 17.55 -5.78 1.00
CA ASN A 38 16.16 -5.37 0.98
C ASN A 38 15.55 -5.43 2.39
N VAL A 39 15.33 -4.24 2.95
CA VAL A 39 14.78 -4.05 4.30
C VAL A 39 13.35 -4.55 4.38
N ALA A 40 12.52 -4.36 3.35
CA ALA A 40 11.14 -4.86 3.33
C ALA A 40 11.10 -6.39 3.49
N LEU A 41 11.97 -7.12 2.79
CA LEU A 41 12.09 -8.57 2.93
C LEU A 41 12.52 -8.97 4.36
N ARG A 42 13.45 -8.24 4.98
CA ARG A 42 13.84 -8.49 6.38
C ARG A 42 12.70 -8.23 7.36
N LEU A 43 11.92 -7.17 7.13
CA LEU A 43 10.77 -6.80 7.96
C LEU A 43 9.63 -7.82 7.84
N VAL A 44 9.31 -8.28 6.63
CA VAL A 44 8.27 -9.32 6.44
C VAL A 44 8.68 -10.64 7.13
N ASN A 45 9.96 -11.04 7.03
CA ASN A 45 10.45 -12.20 7.78
C ASN A 45 10.51 -11.94 9.31
N CYS A 46 10.60 -10.69 9.74
CA CYS A 46 10.47 -10.33 11.14
C CYS A 46 9.02 -10.49 11.61
N LEU A 47 8.06 -10.04 10.79
CA LEU A 47 6.63 -10.15 11.05
C LEU A 47 6.21 -11.61 11.25
N ASP A 48 6.66 -12.52 10.37
CA ASP A 48 6.47 -13.98 10.52
C ASP A 48 6.90 -14.50 11.91
N ARG A 49 8.08 -14.07 12.37
CA ARG A 49 8.59 -14.44 13.70
C ARG A 49 7.81 -13.81 14.85
N LEU A 50 7.16 -12.66 14.64
CA LEU A 50 6.33 -12.01 15.66
C LEU A 50 4.94 -12.67 15.75
N LEU A 51 4.41 -13.14 14.62
CA LEU A 51 3.16 -13.92 14.55
C LEU A 51 3.26 -15.25 15.31
N GLY A 52 4.45 -15.88 15.31
CA GLY A 52 4.69 -17.13 16.05
C GLY A 52 4.91 -16.96 17.57
N LYS A 53 4.85 -15.74 18.12
CA LYS A 53 5.10 -15.45 19.54
C LYS A 53 3.80 -15.29 20.34
N SER A 54 3.93 -15.25 21.67
CA SER A 54 2.81 -14.96 22.57
C SER A 54 2.22 -13.57 22.31
N ASN A 55 0.89 -13.48 22.35
CA ASN A 55 0.15 -12.23 22.28
C ASN A 55 0.20 -11.53 23.65
N ASP A 56 1.34 -10.92 23.94
CA ASP A 56 1.49 -9.96 25.04
C ASP A 56 1.57 -8.53 24.50
N GLY A 57 1.36 -7.54 25.38
CA GLY A 57 1.35 -6.14 24.97
C GLY A 57 2.69 -5.65 24.41
N GLN A 58 3.82 -6.31 24.70
CA GLN A 58 5.11 -5.95 24.13
C GLN A 58 5.24 -6.46 22.69
N ASN A 59 4.77 -7.68 22.41
CA ASN A 59 4.73 -8.24 21.07
C ASN A 59 3.81 -7.40 20.16
N ASP A 60 2.67 -6.94 20.67
CA ASP A 60 1.75 -6.07 19.93
C ASP A 60 2.44 -4.77 19.47
N LEU A 61 3.22 -4.13 20.35
CA LEU A 61 3.98 -2.93 20.02
C LEU A 61 5.05 -3.20 18.95
N LEU A 62 5.68 -4.37 18.96
CA LEU A 62 6.66 -4.76 17.95
C LEU A 62 5.99 -5.04 16.59
N ILE A 63 4.81 -5.65 16.58
CA ILE A 63 4.02 -5.86 15.36
C ILE A 63 3.65 -4.50 14.76
N LEU A 64 3.12 -3.58 15.56
CA LEU A 64 2.77 -2.23 15.12
C LEU A 64 3.96 -1.47 14.53
N ALA A 65 5.12 -1.51 15.21
CA ALA A 65 6.34 -0.89 14.71
C ALA A 65 6.84 -1.56 13.40
N CYS A 66 6.72 -2.88 13.30
CA CYS A 66 7.08 -3.61 12.09
C CYS A 66 6.20 -3.20 10.90
N LEU A 67 4.87 -3.12 11.10
CA LEU A 67 3.92 -2.68 10.08
C LEU A 67 4.19 -1.24 9.62
N ASP A 68 4.48 -0.32 10.55
CA ASP A 68 4.83 1.08 10.24
C ASP A 68 6.11 1.16 9.39
N LEU A 69 7.14 0.40 9.76
CA LEU A 69 8.37 0.31 8.98
C LEU A 69 8.15 -0.32 7.60
N ILE A 70 7.28 -1.34 7.49
CA ILE A 70 6.90 -1.94 6.20
C ILE A 70 6.22 -0.89 5.32
N GLN A 71 5.27 -0.12 5.85
CA GLN A 71 4.63 0.97 5.10
C GLN A 71 5.66 1.98 4.59
N GLY A 72 6.53 2.47 5.47
CA GLY A 72 7.56 3.44 5.11
C GLY A 72 8.50 2.94 4.01
N ILE A 73 9.02 1.72 4.12
CA ILE A 73 9.94 1.18 3.10
C ILE A 73 9.24 0.91 1.77
N LEU A 74 7.97 0.51 1.76
CA LEU A 74 7.20 0.29 0.52
C LEU A 74 6.81 1.61 -0.17
N LEU A 75 6.70 2.70 0.58
CA LEU A 75 6.51 4.04 0.01
C LEU A 75 7.83 4.59 -0.56
N LEU A 76 8.96 4.36 0.13
CA LEU A 76 10.28 4.77 -0.36
C LEU A 76 10.78 3.92 -1.54
N HIS A 77 10.46 2.63 -1.57
CA HIS A 77 10.89 1.68 -2.59
C HIS A 77 9.70 0.85 -3.13
N PRO A 78 8.90 1.41 -4.07
CA PRO A 78 7.70 0.76 -4.59
C PRO A 78 7.92 -0.65 -5.16
N SER A 79 9.09 -0.93 -5.76
CA SER A 79 9.43 -2.25 -6.29
C SER A 79 9.39 -3.36 -5.24
N SER A 80 9.60 -3.04 -3.95
CA SER A 80 9.48 -4.00 -2.85
C SER A 80 8.05 -4.51 -2.64
N ARG A 81 7.02 -3.86 -3.18
CA ARG A 81 5.63 -4.36 -3.10
C ARG A 81 5.49 -5.72 -3.80
N SER A 82 6.34 -6.02 -4.80
CA SER A 82 6.34 -7.31 -5.51
C SER A 82 6.49 -8.53 -4.58
N LEU A 83 7.06 -8.34 -3.39
CA LEU A 83 7.15 -9.40 -2.36
C LEU A 83 5.78 -9.99 -2.03
N PHE A 84 4.74 -9.16 -1.97
CA PHE A 84 3.40 -9.56 -1.55
C PHE A 84 2.56 -10.20 -2.65
N SER A 85 3.12 -10.37 -3.85
CA SER A 85 2.54 -11.27 -4.86
C SER A 85 2.66 -12.74 -4.43
N ARG A 86 3.60 -13.03 -3.51
CA ARG A 86 3.78 -14.33 -2.89
C ARG A 86 2.73 -14.52 -1.80
N GLU A 87 1.98 -15.60 -1.90
CA GLU A 87 0.90 -15.94 -0.96
C GLU A 87 1.37 -15.96 0.50
N LEU A 88 2.56 -16.50 0.76
CA LEU A 88 3.15 -16.56 2.10
C LEU A 88 3.14 -15.18 2.81
N TYR A 89 3.60 -14.14 2.11
CA TYR A 89 3.75 -12.81 2.71
C TYR A 89 2.43 -12.05 2.77
N MET A 90 1.51 -12.31 1.84
CA MET A 90 0.15 -11.78 1.91
C MET A 90 -0.63 -12.41 3.08
N ASN A 91 -0.49 -13.71 3.31
CA ASN A 91 -1.13 -14.40 4.44
C ASN A 91 -0.68 -13.82 5.79
N HIS A 92 0.60 -13.46 5.96
CA HIS A 92 1.03 -12.80 7.19
C HIS A 92 0.24 -11.52 7.50
N LEU A 93 -0.21 -10.77 6.48
CA LEU A 93 -1.08 -9.61 6.69
C LEU A 93 -2.53 -10.03 6.97
N LEU A 94 -3.05 -11.05 6.28
CA LEU A 94 -4.41 -11.54 6.51
C LEU A 94 -4.58 -12.15 7.92
N ASP A 95 -3.58 -12.87 8.42
CA ASP A 95 -3.57 -13.45 9.77
C ASP A 95 -3.68 -12.36 10.85
N LEU A 96 -3.11 -11.18 10.61
CA LEU A 96 -3.20 -10.03 11.52
C LEU A 96 -4.61 -9.39 11.55
N LEU A 97 -5.48 -9.70 10.60
CA LEU A 97 -6.88 -9.26 10.60
C LEU A 97 -7.78 -10.18 11.45
N GLU A 98 -7.27 -11.31 11.94
CA GLU A 98 -8.08 -12.21 12.77
C GLU A 98 -8.62 -11.52 14.03
N PRO A 99 -9.84 -11.89 14.51
CA PRO A 99 -10.45 -11.27 15.69
C PRO A 99 -9.68 -11.41 17.00
N ILE A 100 -8.68 -12.31 17.06
CA ILE A 100 -7.81 -12.48 18.23
C ILE A 100 -6.85 -11.30 18.42
N ASN A 101 -6.51 -10.59 17.33
CA ASN A 101 -5.59 -9.46 17.38
C ASN A 101 -6.28 -8.20 17.87
N CYS A 102 -5.52 -7.33 18.53
CA CYS A 102 -6.09 -6.11 19.08
C CYS A 102 -6.48 -5.11 17.96
N PRO A 103 -7.43 -4.19 18.24
CA PRO A 103 -7.97 -3.28 17.22
C PRO A 103 -6.91 -2.39 16.54
N ALA A 104 -5.85 -2.04 17.27
CA ALA A 104 -4.74 -1.27 16.75
C ALA A 104 -3.97 -2.03 15.66
N ILE A 105 -3.69 -3.32 15.88
CA ILE A 105 -3.02 -4.18 14.90
C ILE A 105 -3.89 -4.31 13.65
N GLN A 106 -5.19 -4.62 13.81
CA GLN A 106 -6.11 -4.74 12.69
C GLN A 106 -6.15 -3.45 11.84
N SER A 107 -6.21 -2.29 12.50
CA SER A 107 -6.20 -0.98 11.82
C SER A 107 -4.89 -0.71 11.08
N ALA A 108 -3.74 -0.98 11.70
CA ALA A 108 -2.42 -0.83 11.08
C ALA A 108 -2.21 -1.78 9.90
N THR A 109 -2.74 -3.00 10.00
CA THR A 109 -2.72 -4.01 8.94
C THR A 109 -3.54 -3.57 7.74
N LEU A 110 -4.75 -3.01 7.95
CA LEU A 110 -5.57 -2.48 6.86
C LEU A 110 -4.86 -1.35 6.10
N LEU A 111 -4.20 -0.43 6.82
CA LEU A 111 -3.39 0.61 6.20
C LEU A 111 -2.18 0.03 5.45
N THR A 112 -1.53 -0.98 6.02
CA THR A 112 -0.42 -1.69 5.35
C THR A 112 -0.89 -2.37 4.07
N LEU A 113 -2.07 -2.98 4.07
CA LEU A 113 -2.68 -3.56 2.87
C LEU A 113 -2.93 -2.49 1.80
N VAL A 114 -3.41 -1.29 2.15
CA VAL A 114 -3.53 -0.18 1.17
C VAL A 114 -2.19 0.08 0.49
N VAL A 115 -1.11 0.23 1.26
CA VAL A 115 0.24 0.51 0.72
C VAL A 115 0.77 -0.65 -0.13
N VAL A 116 0.48 -1.89 0.27
CA VAL A 116 0.90 -3.11 -0.46
C VAL A 116 0.16 -3.25 -1.79
N LEU A 117 -1.12 -2.90 -1.85
CA LEU A 117 -1.96 -3.05 -3.03
C LEU A 117 -1.86 -1.85 -3.99
N LEU A 118 -1.40 -0.70 -3.50
CA LEU A 118 -1.31 0.55 -4.26
C LEU A 118 -0.48 0.38 -5.55
N ASP A 119 -1.12 0.72 -6.68
CA ASP A 119 -0.58 0.59 -8.04
C ASP A 119 0.03 -0.80 -8.34
N THR A 120 -0.43 -1.84 -7.63
CA THR A 120 0.11 -3.19 -7.75
C THR A 120 -1.02 -4.22 -7.93
N PRO A 121 -1.60 -4.33 -9.15
CA PRO A 121 -2.72 -5.24 -9.44
C PRO A 121 -2.41 -6.70 -9.08
N ALA A 122 -1.18 -7.17 -9.31
CA ALA A 122 -0.75 -8.52 -8.97
C ALA A 122 -0.95 -8.85 -7.49
N ASN A 123 -0.60 -7.93 -6.59
CA ASN A 123 -0.84 -8.11 -5.15
C ASN A 123 -2.33 -8.15 -4.83
N THR A 124 -3.14 -7.36 -5.56
CA THR A 124 -4.61 -7.38 -5.40
C THR A 124 -5.18 -8.74 -5.84
N ARG A 125 -4.64 -9.35 -6.91
CA ARG A 125 -5.01 -10.71 -7.32
C ARG A 125 -4.65 -11.73 -6.24
N THR A 126 -3.45 -11.67 -5.67
CA THR A 126 -3.02 -12.56 -4.57
C THR A 126 -3.90 -12.40 -3.33
N PHE A 127 -4.20 -11.16 -2.93
CA PHE A 127 -5.10 -10.87 -1.81
C PHE A 127 -6.48 -11.52 -2.00
N GLU A 128 -7.05 -11.39 -3.20
CA GLU A 128 -8.36 -11.99 -3.48
C GLU A 128 -8.32 -13.51 -3.58
N ALA A 129 -7.25 -14.08 -4.14
CA ALA A 129 -7.09 -15.53 -4.24
C ALA A 129 -6.96 -16.19 -2.86
N LEU A 130 -6.50 -15.44 -1.86
CA LEU A 130 -6.41 -15.85 -0.46
C LEU A 130 -7.64 -15.46 0.37
N ASP A 131 -8.80 -15.30 -0.27
CA ASP A 131 -10.06 -14.95 0.39
C ASP A 131 -9.99 -13.64 1.21
N GLY A 132 -9.08 -12.72 0.87
CA GLY A 132 -8.88 -11.48 1.61
C GLY A 132 -10.14 -10.61 1.69
N LEU A 133 -10.97 -10.61 0.64
CA LEU A 133 -12.28 -9.96 0.65
C LEU A 133 -13.25 -10.60 1.65
N LEU A 134 -13.28 -11.93 1.75
CA LEU A 134 -14.09 -12.63 2.73
C LEU A 134 -13.62 -12.30 4.15
N THR A 135 -12.31 -12.26 4.39
CA THR A 135 -11.71 -11.88 5.67
C THR A 135 -12.13 -10.46 6.09
N VAL A 136 -11.91 -9.47 5.22
CA VAL A 136 -12.27 -8.06 5.46
C VAL A 136 -13.77 -7.89 5.69
N THR A 137 -14.60 -8.48 4.84
CA THR A 137 -16.07 -8.34 4.96
C THR A 137 -16.65 -9.10 6.15
N SER A 138 -16.05 -10.23 6.55
CA SER A 138 -16.45 -10.96 7.75
C SER A 138 -16.10 -10.18 9.01
N LEU A 139 -14.90 -9.57 9.05
CA LEU A 139 -14.51 -8.67 10.13
C LEU A 139 -15.45 -7.46 10.19
N PHE A 140 -15.84 -6.88 9.05
CA PHE A 140 -16.79 -5.75 9.01
C PHE A 140 -18.19 -6.13 9.54
N LYS A 141 -18.72 -7.28 9.11
CA LYS A 141 -20.03 -7.80 9.53
C LYS A 141 -20.10 -8.17 11.00
N SER A 142 -18.98 -8.54 11.61
CA SER A 142 -18.97 -8.94 13.01
C SER A 142 -19.46 -7.80 13.91
N ARG A 143 -20.36 -8.16 14.85
CA ARG A 143 -20.89 -7.23 15.86
C ARG A 143 -19.86 -6.89 16.94
N SER A 144 -18.84 -7.73 17.12
CA SER A 144 -17.76 -7.50 18.08
C SER A 144 -16.69 -6.54 17.56
N THR A 145 -16.68 -6.25 16.26
CA THR A 145 -15.67 -5.38 15.66
C THR A 145 -15.83 -3.94 16.13
N PRO A 146 -14.78 -3.32 16.70
CA PRO A 146 -14.81 -1.94 17.15
C PRO A 146 -15.12 -0.94 16.03
N ARG A 147 -15.71 0.21 16.41
CA ARG A 147 -16.19 1.22 15.45
C ARG A 147 -15.07 1.85 14.63
N ASP A 148 -13.92 2.10 15.25
CA ASP A 148 -12.71 2.61 14.62
C ASP A 148 -12.16 1.62 13.58
N VAL A 149 -12.11 0.33 13.90
CA VAL A 149 -11.74 -0.72 12.93
C VAL A 149 -12.74 -0.79 11.78
N LYS A 150 -14.06 -0.66 12.06
CA LYS A 150 -15.08 -0.59 11.00
C LYS A 150 -14.87 0.59 10.07
N ALA A 151 -14.52 1.77 10.59
CA ALA A 151 -14.18 2.91 9.74
C ALA A 151 -12.99 2.60 8.81
N LYS A 152 -11.94 1.95 9.33
CA LYS A 152 -10.78 1.52 8.51
C LYS A 152 -11.12 0.45 7.48
N LEU A 153 -12.04 -0.46 7.78
CA LEU A 153 -12.53 -1.43 6.81
C LEU A 153 -13.30 -0.75 5.66
N VAL A 154 -14.09 0.28 5.97
CA VAL A 154 -14.80 1.08 4.96
C VAL A 154 -13.80 1.84 4.08
N GLU A 155 -12.80 2.51 4.66
CA GLU A 155 -11.72 3.18 3.92
C GLU A 155 -10.98 2.20 2.98
N PHE A 156 -10.65 1.00 3.48
CA PHE A 156 -10.01 -0.04 2.68
C PHE A 156 -10.90 -0.53 1.53
N LEU A 157 -12.19 -0.78 1.77
CA LEU A 157 -13.13 -1.21 0.74
C LEU A 157 -13.33 -0.13 -0.33
N TYR A 158 -13.36 1.14 0.06
CA TYR A 158 -13.39 2.25 -0.89
C TYR A 158 -12.14 2.26 -1.78
N PHE A 159 -10.95 2.18 -1.16
CA PHE A 159 -9.69 2.07 -1.89
C PHE A 159 -9.69 0.88 -2.85
N TYR A 160 -10.13 -0.30 -2.40
CA TYR A 160 -10.19 -1.51 -3.22
C TYR A 160 -11.07 -1.32 -4.45
N LEU A 161 -12.15 -0.53 -4.36
CA LEU A 161 -13.05 -0.28 -5.49
C LEU A 161 -12.52 0.77 -6.50
N LEU A 162 -11.51 1.57 -6.14
CA LEU A 162 -10.92 2.56 -7.06
C LEU A 162 -10.27 1.88 -8.28
N PRO A 163 -10.26 2.49 -9.48
CA PRO A 163 -9.60 1.92 -10.65
C PRO A 163 -8.12 1.58 -10.37
N GLU A 164 -7.67 0.38 -10.77
CA GLU A 164 -6.29 -0.11 -10.51
C GLU A 164 -5.23 0.53 -11.43
N SER A 165 -5.65 1.32 -12.41
CA SER A 165 -4.78 2.13 -13.26
C SER A 165 -5.51 3.41 -13.63
N PRO A 166 -4.81 4.56 -13.63
CA PRO A 166 -5.40 5.79 -14.14
C PRO A 166 -5.75 5.56 -15.61
N SER A 167 -7.03 5.65 -15.95
CA SER A 167 -7.51 5.64 -17.32
C SER A 167 -7.03 6.91 -18.02
N ILE A 168 -5.78 6.93 -18.47
CA ILE A 168 -5.35 7.90 -19.48
C ILE A 168 -6.20 7.57 -20.71
N PRO A 169 -7.09 8.47 -21.17
CA PRO A 169 -7.73 8.26 -22.44
C PRO A 169 -6.61 8.24 -23.47
N SER A 170 -6.35 7.06 -24.03
CA SER A 170 -5.49 6.92 -25.20
C SER A 170 -6.00 7.93 -26.21
N ALA A 171 -5.20 8.95 -26.52
CA ALA A 171 -5.48 9.89 -27.58
C ALA A 171 -5.45 9.09 -28.89
N GLY A 172 -6.61 8.48 -29.19
CA GLY A 172 -6.83 7.77 -30.43
C GLY A 172 -6.50 8.70 -31.57
N ALA A 173 -5.67 8.19 -32.48
CA ALA A 173 -5.32 8.77 -33.76
C ALA A 173 -6.47 9.63 -34.32
N ARG A 174 -6.29 10.95 -34.27
CA ARG A 174 -7.02 11.88 -35.12
C ARG A 174 -5.99 12.74 -35.83
N ASP A 175 -5.99 12.54 -37.13
CA ASP A 175 -5.20 13.27 -38.11
C ASP A 175 -5.29 14.79 -37.91
N SER A 176 -4.16 15.44 -38.21
CA SER A 176 -4.01 16.83 -38.62
C SER A 176 -4.42 17.96 -37.64
N VAL A 177 -3.42 18.50 -36.93
CA VAL A 177 -3.32 19.96 -36.64
C VAL A 177 -1.84 20.38 -36.52
N PRO A 178 -1.43 21.55 -37.05
CA PRO A 178 -0.02 21.91 -37.16
C PRO A 178 0.57 22.41 -35.83
N ALA A 179 1.88 22.22 -35.70
CA ALA A 179 2.70 22.57 -34.56
C ALA A 179 2.62 24.05 -34.16
N MET A 180 2.00 24.33 -33.01
CA MET A 180 2.36 25.45 -32.12
C MET A 180 1.62 25.24 -30.80
N LEU A 181 2.33 25.40 -29.67
CA LEU A 181 1.85 25.27 -28.28
C LEU A 181 1.91 23.88 -27.63
N GLN A 182 3.05 23.18 -27.78
CA GLN A 182 3.54 22.27 -26.73
C GLN A 182 4.32 23.09 -25.69
N ARG A 183 3.63 23.72 -24.74
CA ARG A 183 4.24 24.18 -23.47
C ARG A 183 3.96 23.11 -22.42
N SER A 184 5.03 22.42 -22.03
CA SER A 184 5.04 21.25 -21.15
C SER A 184 4.43 21.52 -19.78
N PRO A 185 3.59 20.60 -19.24
CA PRO A 185 3.38 20.48 -17.81
C PRO A 185 4.46 19.56 -17.20
N SER A 186 5.12 20.08 -16.17
CA SER A 186 5.63 19.33 -15.00
C SER A 186 6.80 18.35 -15.20
N LYS A 187 8.03 18.86 -15.02
CA LYS A 187 9.25 18.08 -14.69
C LYS A 187 9.20 17.57 -13.24
N LEU A 188 8.23 16.73 -12.91
CA LEU A 188 8.19 16.05 -11.61
C LEU A 188 7.79 14.56 -11.73
N ALA A 189 7.14 14.17 -12.83
CA ALA A 189 6.88 12.75 -13.15
C ALA A 189 8.12 12.01 -13.71
N GLY A 190 9.19 12.73 -14.06
CA GLY A 190 10.35 12.17 -14.77
C GLY A 190 11.45 11.57 -13.89
N ALA A 191 11.40 11.74 -12.57
CA ALA A 191 12.50 11.31 -11.68
C ALA A 191 12.37 9.86 -11.17
N PHE A 192 11.18 9.25 -11.24
CA PHE A 192 10.93 7.90 -10.71
C PHE A 192 10.45 6.89 -11.78
N GLY A 193 10.31 7.30 -13.04
CA GLY A 193 9.68 6.50 -14.10
C GLY A 193 10.64 5.86 -15.11
N ARG A 194 11.93 5.69 -14.81
CA ARG A 194 12.88 5.11 -15.78
C ARG A 194 12.96 3.59 -15.67
N GLU A 195 12.13 2.94 -16.48
CA GLU A 195 12.31 1.61 -17.09
C GLU A 195 12.98 0.50 -16.26
N MET A 196 12.16 -0.35 -15.64
CA MET A 196 12.47 -1.78 -15.57
C MET A 196 11.66 -2.48 -16.67
N LYS A 197 12.25 -2.59 -17.86
CA LYS A 197 11.70 -3.32 -19.00
C LYS A 197 11.85 -4.83 -18.75
N GLY A 198 11.11 -5.35 -17.77
CA GLY A 198 10.82 -6.79 -17.67
C GLY A 198 9.77 -7.15 -18.71
N LYS A 199 9.88 -8.33 -19.33
CA LYS A 199 8.88 -8.89 -20.26
C LYS A 199 7.50 -8.90 -19.57
N GLY A 200 6.70 -7.87 -19.82
CA GLY A 200 5.35 -7.77 -19.28
C GLY A 200 4.40 -8.63 -20.09
N GLU A 201 3.77 -9.59 -19.40
CA GLU A 201 2.43 -10.04 -19.77
C GLU A 201 1.53 -8.80 -19.94
N PRO A 202 0.58 -8.81 -20.90
CA PRO A 202 -0.20 -7.62 -21.20
C PRO A 202 -0.93 -7.15 -19.94
N ALA A 203 -0.69 -5.90 -19.52
CA ALA A 203 -1.27 -5.30 -18.33
C ALA A 203 -2.82 -5.44 -18.25
N ALA A 204 -3.48 -5.63 -19.40
CA ALA A 204 -4.90 -5.89 -19.52
C ALA A 204 -5.36 -7.23 -18.88
N GLU A 205 -4.47 -8.20 -18.70
CA GLU A 205 -4.81 -9.54 -18.17
C GLU A 205 -4.78 -9.60 -16.64
N VAL A 206 -4.10 -8.65 -15.98
CA VAL A 206 -3.93 -8.63 -14.51
C VAL A 206 -4.88 -7.64 -13.82
N THR A 207 -5.29 -6.57 -14.50
CA THR A 207 -6.15 -5.53 -13.90
C THR A 207 -7.63 -5.90 -13.95
N ARG A 208 -8.39 -5.57 -12.90
CA ARG A 208 -9.87 -5.68 -12.90
C ARG A 208 -10.57 -4.33 -12.93
N SER A 209 -11.67 -4.27 -13.67
CA SER A 209 -12.53 -3.09 -13.72
C SER A 209 -13.23 -2.85 -12.36
N PRO A 210 -13.62 -1.60 -12.05
CA PRO A 210 -14.40 -1.32 -10.84
C PRO A 210 -15.70 -2.14 -10.73
N ILE A 211 -16.34 -2.45 -11.86
CA ILE A 211 -17.58 -3.24 -11.91
C ILE A 211 -17.31 -4.69 -11.49
N GLU A 212 -16.25 -5.31 -12.00
CA GLU A 212 -15.86 -6.67 -11.59
C GLU A 212 -15.51 -6.73 -10.11
N LYS A 213 -14.82 -5.69 -9.60
CA LYS A 213 -14.51 -5.60 -8.16
C LYS A 213 -15.76 -5.42 -7.30
N GLN A 214 -16.70 -4.59 -7.73
CA GLN A 214 -18.00 -4.46 -7.07
C GLN A 214 -18.75 -5.81 -7.02
N ALA A 215 -18.70 -6.57 -8.12
CA ALA A 215 -19.30 -7.90 -8.19
C ALA A 215 -18.62 -8.94 -7.29
N LEU A 216 -17.36 -8.74 -6.89
CA LEU A 216 -16.67 -9.60 -5.92
C LEU A 216 -17.07 -9.22 -4.49
N VAL A 217 -17.11 -7.93 -4.17
CA VAL A 217 -17.55 -7.47 -2.84
C VAL A 217 -19.00 -7.89 -2.58
N SER A 218 -19.88 -7.81 -3.58
CA SER A 218 -21.30 -8.17 -3.44
C SER A 218 -21.55 -9.65 -3.17
N ARG A 219 -20.59 -10.54 -3.46
CA ARG A 219 -20.68 -11.97 -3.07
C ARG A 219 -20.60 -12.15 -1.57
N HIS A 220 -19.91 -11.24 -0.87
CA HIS A 220 -19.66 -11.34 0.57
C HIS A 220 -20.50 -10.37 1.39
N LEU A 221 -20.98 -9.29 0.79
CA LEU A 221 -21.89 -8.31 1.36
C LEU A 221 -23.15 -8.22 0.49
N SER A 222 -24.28 -8.72 0.99
CA SER A 222 -25.55 -8.64 0.25
C SER A 222 -26.13 -7.21 0.23
N SER A 223 -25.63 -6.31 1.08
CA SER A 223 -25.98 -4.88 1.09
C SER A 223 -24.77 -4.01 0.73
N VAL A 224 -24.14 -4.30 -0.41
CA VAL A 224 -23.12 -3.40 -0.98
C VAL A 224 -23.76 -2.06 -1.34
N GLU A 225 -25.03 -2.02 -1.74
CA GLU A 225 -25.76 -0.77 -1.97
C GLU A 225 -25.79 0.13 -0.72
N ASP A 226 -26.14 -0.39 0.46
CA ASP A 226 -26.11 0.39 1.71
C ASP A 226 -24.68 0.83 2.06
N LEU A 227 -23.68 -0.03 1.80
CA LEU A 227 -22.27 0.34 2.02
C LEU A 227 -21.83 1.42 1.01
N VAL A 228 -22.24 1.34 -0.25
CA VAL A 228 -21.92 2.31 -1.32
C VAL A 228 -22.65 3.63 -1.10
N GLU A 229 -23.86 3.59 -0.53
CA GLU A 229 -24.64 4.74 -0.10
C GLU A 229 -24.00 5.40 1.14
N ASP A 230 -23.67 4.62 2.18
CA ASP A 230 -22.86 5.09 3.31
C ASP A 230 -21.51 5.64 2.82
N LEU A 231 -20.85 5.02 1.84
CA LEU A 231 -19.58 5.47 1.25
C LEU A 231 -19.71 6.79 0.47
N ARG A 232 -20.85 7.05 -0.17
CA ARG A 232 -21.14 8.32 -0.86
C ARG A 232 -21.40 9.44 0.12
N ASP A 233 -22.08 9.15 1.23
CA ASP A 233 -22.46 10.13 2.24
C ASP A 233 -21.33 10.42 3.26
N SER A 234 -20.39 9.48 3.47
CA SER A 234 -19.38 9.57 4.53
C SER A 234 -18.17 10.48 4.24
N ALA A 235 -17.97 10.96 3.01
CA ALA A 235 -16.76 11.71 2.60
C ALA A 235 -15.46 11.18 3.26
N PRO A 236 -15.06 9.91 2.97
CA PRO A 236 -14.09 9.15 3.77
C PRO A 236 -12.66 9.75 3.81
N PHE A 237 -12.37 10.71 2.92
CA PHE A 237 -11.19 11.57 3.01
C PHE A 237 -11.70 12.96 3.37
N GLY A 238 -11.77 13.28 4.67
CA GLY A 238 -12.41 14.50 5.17
C GLY A 238 -12.16 15.74 4.30
N GLY A 239 -13.18 16.13 3.53
CA GLY A 239 -13.32 17.44 2.88
C GLY A 239 -12.08 18.10 2.25
N ILE A 240 -11.15 17.39 1.60
CA ILE A 240 -9.94 18.01 0.98
C ILE A 240 -10.24 18.64 -0.40
N PHE A 241 -11.51 18.74 -0.80
CA PHE A 241 -11.93 19.57 -1.92
C PHE A 241 -13.00 20.57 -1.46
N SER A 242 -12.58 21.58 -0.72
CA SER A 242 -13.22 22.91 -0.65
C SER A 242 -12.16 23.98 -0.53
#